data_AF-A0A377U089-F1
#
_entry.id   AF-A0A377U089-F1
#
_cell.length_a   1.000
_cell.length_b   1.000
_cell.length_c   1.000
_cell.angle_alpha   90.00
_cell.angle_beta   90.00
_cell.angle_gamma   90.00
#
_symmetry.space_group_name_H-M   'P 1'
#
loop_
_entity.id
_entity.type
_entity.pdbx_description
1 polymer ?
#
loop_
_entity_poly.entity_id
_entity_poly.type
_entity_poly.pdbx_seq_one_letter_code
_entity_poly.pdbx_strand_id
1 'polypeptide(L)'
;MSNILIINGAKKFAHSNGQLNDTLTEVAESYLRDAGHDVKSVRAESEYDVKEEVQNFLWADVVIWQMAGLVDGRSVDGEKIYG
;
A
#
# COMPACT_ATOMS: atom_id res chain seq x y z
N MET A 1 -2.08 2.22 22.21
CA MET A 1 -1.29 1.51 21.20
C MET A 1 -2.24 0.79 20.27
N SER A 2 -1.98 0.81 18.98
CA SER A 2 -2.86 0.18 17.98
C SER A 2 -2.04 -0.64 17.01
N ASN A 3 -2.63 -1.73 16.52
CA ASN A 3 -2.13 -2.56 15.45
C ASN A 3 -2.51 -1.93 14.11
N ILE A 4 -1.52 -1.63 13.27
CA ILE A 4 -1.72 -0.96 11.98
C ILE A 4 -1.25 -1.87 10.86
N LEU A 5 -2.14 -2.15 9.92
CA LEU A 5 -1.83 -2.84 8.67
C LEU A 5 -1.72 -1.83 7.54
N ILE A 6 -0.59 -1.82 6.84
CA ILE A 6 -0.38 -1.02 5.63
C ILE A 6 -0.42 -1.94 4.41
N ILE A 7 -1.36 -1.69 3.51
CA ILE A 7 -1.46 -2.41 2.24
C ILE A 7 -0.84 -1.51 1.17
N ASN A 8 0.35 -1.89 0.71
CA ASN A 8 1.10 -1.20 -0.32
C ASN A 8 0.62 -1.65 -1.71
N GLY A 9 -0.16 -0.80 -2.36
CA GLY A 9 -0.67 -0.95 -3.72
C GLY A 9 0.32 -0.51 -4.80
N ALA A 10 1.62 -0.40 -4.50
CA ALA A 10 2.66 -0.13 -5.47
C ALA A 10 2.65 -1.17 -6.58
N LYS A 11 2.21 -0.74 -7.76
CA LYS A 11 2.19 -1.54 -8.98
C LYS A 11 3.29 -1.09 -9.93
N LYS A 12 4.06 -2.02 -10.49
CA LYS A 12 4.91 -1.72 -11.65
C LYS A 12 4.03 -1.61 -12.90
N PHE A 13 3.88 -0.40 -13.43
CA PHE A 13 3.12 -0.20 -14.66
C PHE A 13 3.70 0.96 -15.48
N ALA A 14 3.97 0.71 -16.76
CA ALA A 14 4.57 1.66 -17.71
C ALA A 14 5.82 2.34 -17.11
N HIS A 15 5.81 3.68 -16.97
CA HIS A 15 6.91 4.46 -16.39
C HIS A 15 6.87 4.56 -14.86
N SER A 16 5.81 4.03 -14.22
CA SER A 16 5.69 4.00 -12.76
C SER A 16 6.32 2.72 -12.22
N ASN A 17 7.47 2.85 -11.58
CA ASN A 17 8.14 1.75 -10.90
C ASN A 17 7.54 1.42 -9.52
N GLY A 18 6.45 2.09 -9.13
CA GLY A 18 5.86 1.96 -7.77
C GLY A 18 6.68 2.65 -6.67
N GLN A 19 7.84 3.24 -7.00
CA GLN A 19 8.80 3.77 -6.03
C GLN A 19 8.20 4.78 -5.04
N LEU A 20 7.30 5.67 -5.48
CA LEU A 20 6.66 6.62 -4.57
C LEU A 20 5.79 5.92 -3.51
N ASN A 21 5.02 4.89 -3.90
CA ASN A 21 4.20 4.14 -2.95
C ASN A 21 5.08 3.33 -1.98
N ASP A 22 6.21 2.79 -2.47
CA ASP A 22 7.19 2.09 -1.63
C ASP A 22 7.80 3.04 -0.61
N THR A 23 8.29 4.20 -1.04
CA THR A 23 8.86 5.21 -0.13
C THR A 23 7.84 5.73 0.88
N LEU A 24 6.60 5.99 0.48
CA LEU A 24 5.57 6.44 1.42
C LEU A 24 5.15 5.34 2.41
N THR A 25 5.19 4.07 2.00
CA THR A 25 4.97 2.93 2.89
C THR A 25 6.08 2.87 3.95
N GLU A 26 7.35 2.97 3.54
CA GLU A 26 8.50 2.98 4.46
C GLU A 26 8.44 4.16 5.45
N VAL A 27 8.08 5.36 4.98
CA VAL A 27 7.89 6.53 5.84
C VAL A 27 6.79 6.28 6.87
N ALA A 28 5.64 5.72 6.45
CA ALA A 28 4.54 5.42 7.34
C ALA A 28 4.93 4.36 8.38
N GLU A 29 5.62 3.30 7.99
CA GLU A 29 6.12 2.28 8.92
C GLU A 29 7.04 2.89 9.99
N SER A 30 8.05 3.66 9.56
CA SER A 30 9.00 4.29 10.47
C SER A 30 8.28 5.21 11.45
N TYR A 31 7.45 6.12 10.95
CA TYR A 31 6.74 7.10 11.76
C TYR A 31 5.80 6.45 12.78
N LEU A 32 5.03 5.44 12.36
CA LEU A 32 4.04 4.79 13.22
C LEU A 32 4.72 3.93 14.30
N ARG A 33 5.81 3.23 13.96
CA ARG A 33 6.61 2.50 14.95
C ARG A 33 7.26 3.45 15.96
N ASP A 34 7.79 4.59 15.52
CA ASP A 34 8.37 5.61 16.41
C ASP A 34 7.32 6.23 17.34
N ALA A 35 6.07 6.35 16.87
CA ALA A 35 4.91 6.73 17.69
C ALA A 35 4.43 5.60 18.63
N GLY A 36 5.05 4.41 18.54
CA GLY A 36 4.87 3.26 19.41
C GLY A 36 4.03 2.14 18.82
N HIS A 37 3.35 2.33 17.69
CA HIS A 37 2.38 1.39 17.15
C HIS A 37 3.04 0.09 16.64
N ASP A 38 2.29 -1.01 16.72
CA ASP A 38 2.67 -2.25 16.07
C ASP A 38 2.25 -2.18 14.60
N VAL A 39 3.20 -2.33 13.69
CA VAL A 39 2.96 -2.17 12.25
C VAL A 39 3.28 -3.45 11.49
N LYS A 40 2.37 -3.84 10.59
CA LYS A 40 2.60 -4.83 9.52
C LYS A 40 2.38 -4.16 8.17
N SER A 41 3.12 -4.59 7.17
CA SER A 41 2.90 -4.17 5.79
C SER A 41 2.86 -5.37 4.85
N VAL A 42 2.00 -5.28 3.84
CA VAL A 42 1.85 -6.29 2.79
C VAL A 42 1.80 -5.59 1.43
N ARG A 43 2.35 -6.23 0.39
CA ARG A 43 2.31 -5.69 -0.97
C ARG A 43 1.16 -6.33 -1.73
N ALA A 44 0.27 -5.52 -2.29
CA ALA A 44 -0.89 -6.04 -3.02
C ALA A 44 -0.50 -6.74 -4.34
N GLU A 45 0.59 -6.31 -4.97
CA GLU A 45 1.18 -6.95 -6.16
C GLU A 45 2.23 -8.01 -5.75
N SER A 46 1.84 -8.97 -4.92
CA SER A 46 2.62 -10.18 -4.63
C SER A 46 1.73 -11.42 -4.72
N GLU A 47 2.34 -12.61 -4.70
CA GLU A 47 1.60 -13.80 -4.29
C GLU A 47 1.26 -13.64 -2.80
N TYR A 48 0.02 -13.95 -2.41
CA TYR A 48 -0.43 -13.88 -1.02
C TYR A 48 -1.40 -15.03 -0.71
N ASP A 49 -1.38 -15.49 0.55
CA ASP A 49 -2.37 -16.45 1.04
C ASP A 49 -3.59 -15.69 1.59
N VAL A 50 -4.76 -15.99 1.04
CA VAL A 50 -6.01 -15.29 1.41
C VAL A 50 -6.33 -15.45 2.90
N LYS A 51 -6.04 -16.60 3.51
CA LYS A 51 -6.35 -16.83 4.93
C LYS A 51 -5.39 -16.03 5.81
N GLU A 52 -4.11 -15.96 5.44
CA GLU A 52 -3.12 -15.12 6.11
C GLU A 52 -3.53 -13.64 6.06
N GLU A 53 -3.93 -13.14 4.90
CA GLU A 53 -4.38 -11.75 4.79
C GLU A 53 -5.63 -11.48 5.62
N VAL A 54 -6.60 -12.41 5.67
CA VAL A 54 -7.75 -12.28 6.58
C VAL A 54 -7.31 -12.20 8.04
N GLN A 55 -6.28 -12.96 8.46
CA GLN A 55 -5.74 -12.81 9.82
C GLN A 55 -5.05 -11.46 10.04
N ASN A 56 -4.40 -10.88 9.03
CA ASN A 56 -3.85 -9.53 9.11
C ASN A 56 -4.95 -8.48 9.33
N PHE A 57 -6.09 -8.62 8.64
CA PHE A 57 -7.26 -7.76 8.86
C PHE A 57 -7.86 -7.90 10.26
N LEU A 58 -7.97 -9.14 10.78
CA LEU A 58 -8.48 -9.38 12.14
C LEU A 58 -7.52 -8.86 13.23
N TRP A 59 -6.22 -8.87 12.95
CA TRP A 59 -5.18 -8.36 13.85
C TRP A 59 -5.16 -6.83 13.93
N ALA A 60 -5.51 -6.13 12.85
CA ALA A 60 -5.38 -4.68 12.73
C ALA A 60 -6.55 -3.91 13.36
N ASP A 61 -6.24 -2.86 14.10
CA ASP A 61 -7.21 -1.84 14.53
C ASP A 61 -7.45 -0.80 13.42
N VAL A 62 -6.42 -0.55 12.60
CA VAL A 62 -6.43 0.42 11.50
C VAL A 62 -5.79 -0.19 10.26
N VAL A 63 -6.42 0.01 9.10
CA VAL A 63 -5.87 -0.39 7.79
C VAL A 63 -5.60 0.86 6.96
N ILE A 64 -4.36 1.01 6.49
CA ILE A 64 -3.92 2.08 5.60
C ILE A 64 -3.74 1.51 4.19
N TRP A 65 -4.43 2.10 3.21
CA TRP A 65 -4.30 1.74 1.80
C TRP A 65 -3.40 2.74 1.10
N GLN A 66 -2.11 2.43 0.99
CA GLN A 66 -1.15 3.25 0.25
C GLN A 66 -1.20 2.85 -1.23
N MET A 67 -1.90 3.63 -2.05
CA MET A 67 -2.06 3.31 -3.47
C MET A 67 -2.02 4.57 -4.34
N ALA A 68 -1.61 4.40 -5.60
CA ALA A 68 -1.73 5.46 -6.60
C ALA A 68 -3.21 5.73 -6.93
N GLY A 69 -3.56 6.98 -7.20
CA GLY A 69 -4.87 7.35 -7.74
C GLY A 69 -5.01 6.85 -9.17
N LEU A 70 -5.63 5.68 -9.35
CA LEU A 70 -5.94 5.09 -10.64
C LEU A 70 -7.42 5.35 -10.96
N VAL A 71 -7.73 5.85 -12.15
CA VAL A 71 -9.13 5.91 -12.63
C VAL A 71 -9.46 4.53 -13.19
N ASP A 72 -10.50 3.88 -12.68
CA ASP A 72 -10.95 2.57 -13.19
C ASP A 72 -9.84 1.48 -13.13
N GLY A 73 -9.00 1.52 -12.08
CA GLY A 73 -7.91 0.55 -11.89
C GLY A 73 -6.77 0.62 -12.91
N ARG A 74 -6.74 1.67 -13.75
CA ARG A 74 -5.68 1.95 -14.72
C ARG A 74 -4.86 3.16 -14.30
N SER A 75 -3.55 3.11 -14.50
CA SER A 75 -2.72 4.31 -14.39
C SER A 75 -3.23 5.35 -15.36
N VAL A 76 -3.32 6.57 -14.86
CA VAL A 76 -3.59 7.74 -15.69
C VAL A 76 -2.30 8.00 -16.43
N ASP A 77 -2.15 7.37 -17.59
CA ASP A 77 -1.05 7.66 -18.49
C ASP A 77 -1.30 9.08 -19.05
N GLY A 78 -0.36 10.00 -18.81
CA GLY A 78 -0.49 11.41 -19.18
C GLY A 78 -0.71 11.68 -20.68
N GLU A 79 -0.64 10.67 -21.54
CA GLU A 79 -0.91 10.76 -22.98
C GLU A 79 -2.40 10.83 -23.34
N LYS A 80 -3.32 10.36 -22.48
CA LYS A 80 -4.75 10.29 -22.83
C LYS A 80 -5.58 11.54 -22.51
N ILE A 81 -4.96 12.57 -21.96
CA ILE A 81 -5.63 13.84 -21.61
C ILE A 81 -5.51 14.92 -22.70
N TYR A 82 -4.73 14.68 -23.77
CA TYR A 82 -4.53 15.65 -24.86
C TYR A 82 -4.70 15.07 -26.27
N GLY A 83 -5.41 13.94 -26.43
CA GLY A 83 -5.72 13.32 -27.73
C GLY A 83 -7.20 13.32 -28.04
#